data_AF-A0A967HJC2-F1
#
_entry.id   AF-A0A967HJC2-F1
#
_cell.length_a   1.000
_cell.length_b   1.000
_cell.length_c   1.000
_cell.angle_alpha   90.00
_cell.angle_beta   90.00
_cell.angle_gamma   90.00
#
_symmetry.space_group_name_H-M   'P 1'
#
loop_
_entity.id
_entity.type
_entity.pdbx_description
1 polymer ?
#
loop_
_entity_poly.entity_id
_entity_poly.type
_entity_poly.pdbx_seq_one_letter_code
_entity_poly.pdbx_strand_id
1 'polypeptide(L)'
;MGFNRWALLVNGIRQPSIFRDDPLREYIAEVLPVERFEELTLPVGMNAVDLETGDEVWFGAGGRTDILLADAVYASSALPVFYPPAEIEGRHYVDGGVTDSLPIGR
;
A
#
# COMPACT_ATOMS: atom_id res chain seq x y z
N MET A 1 7.24 -12.85 10.02
CA MET A 1 6.58 -11.82 10.87
C MET A 1 7.53 -11.37 11.98
N GLY A 2 8.33 -10.33 11.73
CA GLY A 2 9.20 -9.73 12.73
C GLY A 2 8.48 -8.62 13.49
N PHE A 3 8.02 -8.89 14.72
CA PHE A 3 7.43 -7.87 15.58
C PHE A 3 8.51 -6.88 16.06
N ASN A 4 8.28 -5.57 15.90
CA ASN A 4 9.15 -4.55 16.50
C ASN A 4 8.82 -4.38 18.00
N ARG A 5 9.27 -5.32 18.83
CA ARG A 5 8.98 -5.34 20.28
C ARG A 5 9.53 -4.12 21.03
N TRP A 6 10.54 -3.44 20.46
CA TRP A 6 11.14 -2.22 21.01
C TRP A 6 10.32 -0.96 20.73
N ALA A 7 9.58 -0.91 19.61
CA ALA A 7 8.66 0.18 19.29
C ALA A 7 7.56 0.35 20.35
N LEU A 8 7.02 -0.78 20.85
CA LEU A 8 5.94 -0.79 21.84
C LEU A 8 6.38 -0.41 23.26
N LEU A 9 7.64 -0.65 23.63
CA LEU A 9 8.12 -0.53 25.02
C LEU A 9 8.91 0.76 25.32
N VAL A 10 9.54 1.41 24.34
CA VAL A 10 10.45 2.54 24.62
C VAL A 10 10.13 3.84 23.86
N ASN A 11 9.39 3.82 22.74
CA ASN A 11 9.10 5.02 21.93
C ASN A 11 7.63 5.48 21.91
N GLY A 12 6.67 4.66 22.36
CA GLY A 12 5.25 5.03 22.35
C GLY A 12 4.75 5.50 20.96
N ILE A 13 3.91 6.54 20.93
CA ILE A 13 3.23 7.17 19.78
C ILE A 13 4.19 7.70 18.67
N ARG A 14 5.51 7.60 18.84
CA ARG A 14 6.50 8.19 17.90
C ARG A 14 6.96 7.29 16.76
N GLN A 15 6.51 6.04 16.71
CA GLN A 15 6.82 5.14 15.59
C GLN A 15 5.75 5.29 14.51
N PRO A 16 6.12 5.45 13.23
CA PRO A 16 5.15 5.64 12.15
C PRO A 16 4.27 4.39 11.93
N SER A 17 4.77 3.20 12.29
CA SER A 17 4.08 1.93 12.13
C SER A 17 4.51 0.87 13.15
N ILE A 18 3.64 -0.10 13.43
CA ILE A 18 3.91 -1.26 14.31
C ILE A 18 4.77 -2.30 13.59
N PHE A 19 4.53 -2.51 12.29
CA PHE A 19 5.26 -3.42 11.43
C PHE A 19 6.21 -2.67 10.51
N ARG A 20 7.25 -3.38 10.05
CA ARG A 20 8.13 -2.92 8.96
C ARG A 20 7.50 -3.23 7.61
N ASP A 21 7.93 -2.53 6.58
CA ASP A 21 7.51 -2.77 5.20
C ASP A 21 8.15 -4.02 4.59
N ASP A 22 9.46 -4.25 4.82
CA ASP A 22 10.22 -5.32 4.16
C ASP A 22 9.47 -6.66 4.10
N PRO A 23 8.92 -7.22 5.21
CA PRO A 23 8.31 -8.55 5.16
C PRO A 23 7.04 -8.61 4.33
N LEU A 24 6.25 -7.52 4.28
CA LEU A 24 5.04 -7.46 3.47
C LEU A 24 5.41 -7.26 2.00
N ARG A 25 6.39 -6.40 1.70
CA ARG A 25 6.91 -6.18 0.35
C ARG A 25 7.50 -7.46 -0.24
N GLU A 26 8.31 -8.18 0.53
CA GLU A 26 8.87 -9.48 0.14
C GLU A 26 7.76 -10.49 -0.16
N TYR A 27 6.76 -10.59 0.72
CA TYR A 27 5.62 -11.48 0.52
C TYR A 27 4.82 -11.13 -0.75
N ILE A 28 4.54 -9.84 -0.97
CA ILE A 28 3.85 -9.36 -2.18
C ILE A 28 4.65 -9.75 -3.43
N ALA A 29 5.97 -9.50 -3.43
CA ALA A 29 6.83 -9.84 -4.56
C ALA A 29 6.91 -11.36 -4.82
N GLU A 30 6.81 -12.19 -3.77
CA GLU A 30 6.81 -13.65 -3.90
C GLU A 30 5.50 -14.19 -4.50
N VAL A 31 4.34 -13.63 -4.13
CA VAL A 31 3.03 -14.17 -4.52
C VAL A 31 2.47 -13.58 -5.80
N LEU A 32 2.94 -12.41 -6.22
CA LEU A 32 2.45 -11.78 -7.44
C LEU A 32 2.87 -12.59 -8.67
N PRO A 33 1.94 -12.88 -9.61
CA PRO A 33 2.23 -13.72 -10.76
C PRO A 33 3.04 -13.00 -11.86
N VAL A 34 3.07 -11.66 -11.83
CA VAL A 34 3.66 -10.78 -12.84
C VAL A 34 4.14 -9.48 -12.18
N GLU A 35 5.01 -8.73 -12.86
CA GLU A 35 5.58 -7.49 -12.34
C GLU A 35 4.76 -6.25 -12.73
N ARG A 36 4.17 -6.24 -13.93
CA ARG A 36 3.48 -5.08 -14.49
C ARG A 36 2.00 -5.34 -14.76
N PHE A 37 1.20 -4.28 -14.75
CA PHE A 37 -0.25 -4.35 -14.93
C PHE A 37 -0.67 -4.93 -16.28
N GLU A 38 0.10 -4.66 -17.34
CA GLU A 38 -0.23 -5.07 -18.72
C GLU A 38 -0.06 -6.59 -18.95
N GLU A 39 0.60 -7.27 -18.01
CA GLU A 39 0.78 -8.73 -18.03
C GLU A 39 -0.40 -9.48 -17.39
N LEU A 40 -1.29 -8.77 -16.69
CA LEU A 40 -2.47 -9.37 -16.07
C LEU A 40 -3.52 -9.74 -17.11
N THR A 41 -4.03 -10.97 -17.03
CA THR A 41 -5.12 -11.46 -17.90
C THR A 41 -6.44 -10.71 -17.67
N LEU A 42 -6.69 -10.28 -16.44
CA LEU A 42 -7.90 -9.56 -16.05
C LEU A 42 -7.54 -8.15 -15.56
N PRO A 43 -8.38 -7.14 -15.87
CA PRO A 43 -8.19 -5.81 -15.32
C PRO A 43 -8.37 -5.86 -13.79
N VAL A 44 -7.39 -5.33 -13.06
CA VAL A 44 -7.42 -5.17 -11.60
C VAL A 44 -7.44 -3.69 -11.28
N GLY A 45 -8.27 -3.28 -10.32
CA GLY A 45 -8.29 -1.92 -9.76
C GLY A 45 -8.08 -1.98 -8.26
N MET A 46 -7.29 -1.06 -7.73
CA MET A 46 -6.98 -0.94 -6.30
C MET A 46 -7.03 0.53 -5.90
N ASN A 47 -7.69 0.85 -4.79
CA ASN A 47 -7.68 2.20 -4.24
C ASN A 47 -6.60 2.34 -3.15
N ALA A 48 -6.09 3.56 -3.03
CA ALA A 48 -5.18 4.02 -1.99
C ALA A 48 -5.51 5.50 -1.68
N VAL A 49 -4.94 6.04 -0.63
CA VAL A 49 -5.05 7.46 -0.29
C VAL A 49 -3.70 8.13 -0.41
N ASP A 50 -3.63 9.19 -1.19
CA ASP A 50 -2.47 10.07 -1.29
C ASP A 50 -2.40 10.95 -0.04
N LEU A 51 -1.34 10.83 0.76
CA LEU A 51 -1.22 11.56 2.02
C LEU A 51 -0.91 13.05 1.82
N GLU A 52 -0.35 13.43 0.67
CA GLU A 52 -0.07 14.84 0.38
C GLU A 52 -1.35 15.63 0.09
N THR A 53 -2.37 15.01 -0.52
CA THR A 53 -3.63 15.69 -0.83
C THR A 53 -4.82 15.23 0.02
N GLY A 54 -4.75 14.02 0.56
CA GLY A 54 -5.87 13.34 1.22
C GLY A 54 -6.89 12.73 0.25
N ASP A 55 -6.60 12.74 -1.05
CA ASP A 55 -7.52 12.24 -2.07
C ASP A 55 -7.34 10.73 -2.30
N GLU A 56 -8.44 10.09 -2.71
CA GLU A 56 -8.40 8.72 -3.19
C GLU A 56 -7.69 8.65 -4.54
N VAL A 57 -6.71 7.76 -4.65
CA VAL A 57 -5.97 7.44 -5.87
C VAL A 57 -6.21 6.00 -6.23
N TRP A 58 -6.34 5.75 -7.53
CA TRP A 58 -6.55 4.41 -8.06
C TRP A 58 -5.38 3.93 -8.89
N PHE A 59 -4.99 2.68 -8.66
CA PHE A 59 -4.03 1.95 -9.45
C PHE A 59 -4.72 0.88 -10.29
N GLY A 60 -4.18 0.59 -11.47
CA GLY A 60 -4.76 -0.38 -12.39
C GLY A 60 -5.89 0.18 -13.26
N ALA A 61 -6.97 -0.58 -13.41
CA ALA A 61 -8.07 -0.28 -14.32
C ALA A 61 -8.70 1.11 -14.05
N GLY A 62 -8.63 2.00 -15.04
CA GLY A 62 -9.12 3.37 -14.94
C GLY A 62 -8.30 4.27 -14.01
N GLY A 63 -7.11 3.82 -13.61
CA GLY A 63 -6.20 4.52 -12.71
C GLY A 63 -4.77 4.56 -13.25
N ARG A 64 -3.81 4.69 -12.34
CA ARG A 64 -2.38 4.69 -12.64
C ARG A 64 -1.86 3.27 -12.89
N THR A 65 -1.14 3.10 -14.00
CA THR A 65 -0.46 1.83 -14.37
C THR A 65 1.02 2.05 -14.69
N ASP A 66 1.53 3.25 -14.42
CA ASP A 66 2.89 3.70 -14.68
C ASP A 66 3.92 3.21 -13.63
N ILE A 67 3.45 2.47 -12.61
CA ILE A 67 4.25 1.93 -11.51
C ILE A 67 4.24 0.40 -11.51
N LEU A 68 5.09 -0.23 -10.70
CA LEU A 68 5.09 -1.69 -10.53
C LEU A 68 3.82 -2.17 -9.83
N LEU A 69 3.35 -3.36 -10.19
CA LEU A 69 2.17 -3.96 -9.58
C LEU A 69 2.36 -4.16 -8.07
N ALA A 70 3.57 -4.57 -7.66
CA ALA A 70 3.91 -4.77 -6.25
C ALA A 70 3.80 -3.47 -5.42
N ASP A 71 4.23 -2.33 -5.98
CA ASP A 71 4.14 -1.05 -5.28
C ASP A 71 2.69 -0.60 -5.11
N ALA A 72 1.86 -0.82 -6.12
CA ALA A 72 0.43 -0.53 -6.05
C ALA A 72 -0.30 -1.40 -5.01
N VAL A 73 0.02 -2.70 -4.98
CA VAL A 73 -0.54 -3.63 -3.98
C VAL A 73 -0.09 -3.24 -2.57
N TYR A 74 1.18 -2.87 -2.40
CA TYR A 74 1.68 -2.41 -1.11
C TYR A 74 0.99 -1.10 -0.68
N ALA A 75 0.89 -0.10 -1.56
CA ALA A 75 0.19 1.15 -1.29
C ALA A 75 -1.27 0.93 -0.86
N SER A 76 -2.00 0.07 -1.58
CA SER A 76 -3.40 -0.24 -1.27
C SER A 76 -3.59 -1.00 0.04
N SER A 77 -2.55 -1.69 0.54
CA SER A 77 -2.61 -2.51 1.77
C SER A 77 -1.85 -1.91 2.97
N ALA A 78 -1.23 -0.74 2.79
CA ALA A 78 -0.45 -0.05 3.81
C ALA A 78 -1.36 0.61 4.85
N LEU A 79 -2.02 -0.20 5.68
CA LEU A 79 -2.99 0.25 6.67
C LEU A 79 -2.28 1.14 7.71
N PRO A 80 -2.74 2.39 7.93
CA PRO A 80 -2.13 3.29 8.91
C PRO A 80 -2.02 2.65 10.29
N VAL A 81 -1.03 3.08 11.06
CA VAL A 81 -0.62 2.47 12.34
C VAL A 81 0.07 1.11 12.18
N PHE A 82 -0.36 0.26 11.25
CA PHE A 82 0.20 -1.08 11.09
C PHE A 82 1.43 -1.10 10.20
N TYR A 83 1.35 -0.47 9.03
CA TYR A 83 2.43 -0.43 8.04
C TYR A 83 2.84 1.02 7.74
N PRO A 84 4.10 1.26 7.36
CA PRO A 84 4.51 2.58 6.92
C PRO A 84 3.85 2.89 5.56
N PRO A 85 3.62 4.17 5.24
CA PRO A 85 3.11 4.56 3.93
C PRO A 85 4.04 4.07 2.80
N ALA A 86 3.46 3.73 1.66
CA ALA A 86 4.20 3.44 0.45
C ALA A 86 4.76 4.74 -0.15
N GLU A 87 6.08 4.85 -0.29
CA GLU A 87 6.70 5.94 -1.02
C GLU A 87 6.81 5.58 -2.50
N ILE A 88 6.14 6.35 -3.36
CA ILE A 88 6.15 6.17 -4.82
C ILE A 88 6.41 7.54 -5.44
N GLU A 89 7.55 7.67 -6.12
CA GLU A 89 7.96 8.92 -6.78
C GLU A 89 7.98 10.15 -5.84
N GLY A 90 8.35 9.93 -4.57
CA GLY A 90 8.41 10.98 -3.54
C GLY A 90 7.04 11.39 -2.95
N ARG A 91 5.97 10.66 -3.27
CA ARG A 91 4.64 10.80 -2.66
C ARG A 91 4.33 9.62 -1.76
N HIS A 92 3.48 9.81 -0.76
CA HIS A 92 3.15 8.78 0.23
C HIS A 92 1.71 8.31 0.08
N TYR A 93 1.55 6.99 0.05
CA TYR A 93 0.25 6.35 -0.11
C TYR A 93 -0.05 5.43 1.06
N VAL A 94 -1.31 5.42 1.50
CA VAL A 94 -1.82 4.46 2.50
C VAL A 94 -3.04 3.73 1.97
N ASP A 95 -3.45 2.71 2.71
CA ASP A 95 -4.62 1.88 2.41
C ASP A 95 -5.87 2.69 2.05
N GLY A 96 -6.53 2.30 0.96
CA GLY A 96 -7.72 2.99 0.43
C GLY A 96 -8.93 2.92 1.37
N GLY A 97 -8.96 1.93 2.26
CA GLY A 97 -9.99 1.76 3.29
C GLY A 97 -10.06 2.88 4.30
N VAL A 98 -9.07 3.79 4.33
CA VAL A 98 -9.11 5.04 5.09
C VAL A 98 -10.21 5.98 4.59
N THR A 99 -10.44 6.02 3.27
CA THR A 99 -11.49 6.85 2.65
C THR A 99 -12.71 6.03 2.25
N ASP A 100 -12.51 4.87 1.63
CA ASP A 100 -13.57 3.98 1.19
C ASP A 100 -13.15 2.51 1.34
N SER A 101 -13.71 1.85 2.35
CA SER A 101 -13.46 0.42 2.62
C SER A 101 -14.22 -0.52 1.68
N LEU A 102 -15.18 -0.02 0.88
CA LEU A 102 -15.96 -0.80 -0.08
C LEU A 102 -16.14 -0.02 -1.40
N PRO A 103 -15.05 0.18 -2.17
CA PRO A 103 -15.03 1.05 -3.34
C PRO A 103 -15.66 0.40 -4.59
N ILE A 104 -16.84 -0.20 -4.42
CA ILE A 104 -17.62 -0.90 -5.46
C ILE A 104 -18.46 0.05 -6.32
N GLY A 105 -18.62 1.31 -5.87
CA GLY A 105 -19.45 2.32 -6.53
C GLY A 105 -18.74 3.10 -7.64
N ARG A 106 -17.48 2.78 -7.91
CA ARG A 106 -16.66 3.37 -8.98
C ARG A 106 -17.03 2.84 -10.35
#